data_AF-A0A8T4P4T0-F1
#
_entry.id   AF-A0A8T4P4T0-F1
#
_cell.length_a   1.000
_cell.length_b   1.000
_cell.length_c   1.000
_cell.angle_alpha   90.00
_cell.angle_beta   90.00
_cell.angle_gamma   90.00
#
_symmetry.space_group_name_H-M   'P 1'
#
loop_
_entity.id
_entity.type
_entity.pdbx_description
1 polymer ?
#
loop_
_entity_poly.entity_id
_entity_poly.type
_entity_poly.pdbx_seq_one_letter_code
_entity_poly.pdbx_strand_id
1 'polypeptide(L)'
;LTSLIFNKNLNTGSLPLFMNIIKFNISKIKIDNFSPKDKALDLTIHFNDGANKEISKIVEINDPYTLSEFIVSDIRGIIKQAKGNVVPITITDEEELIHKISIFFSKVADKIDNIKRTKVAEGYLQLIREVNNMQLKL
;
A
#
# COMPACT_ATOMS: atom_id res chain seq x y z
N LEU A 1 -53.74 16.69 46.67
CA LEU A 1 -52.62 17.53 47.18
C LEU A 1 -51.37 16.66 47.10
N THR A 2 -50.41 16.82 46.19
CA THR A 2 -50.03 17.93 45.33
C THR A 2 -49.14 17.36 44.21
N SER A 3 -49.37 17.79 42.99
CA SER A 3 -48.56 17.56 41.78
C SER A 3 -47.16 18.17 41.89
N LEU A 4 -46.16 17.58 41.24
CA LEU A 4 -45.04 18.32 40.61
C LEU A 4 -44.42 17.48 39.48
N ILE A 5 -44.81 17.84 38.26
CA ILE A 5 -44.10 17.56 37.02
C ILE A 5 -42.91 18.53 36.98
N PHE A 6 -41.69 18.04 36.74
CA PHE A 6 -40.69 18.85 36.04
C PHE A 6 -39.90 17.99 35.07
N ASN A 7 -40.20 18.25 33.80
CA ASN A 7 -39.51 17.80 32.62
C ASN A 7 -38.17 18.57 32.54
N LYS A 8 -37.03 17.90 32.37
CA LYS A 8 -35.83 18.56 31.82
C LYS A 8 -34.88 17.58 31.15
N ASN A 9 -35.02 17.55 29.83
CA ASN A 9 -33.97 17.50 28.82
C ASN A 9 -32.95 16.36 28.91
N LEU A 10 -33.20 15.37 28.04
CA LEU A 10 -32.24 14.87 27.07
C LEU A 10 -31.12 15.90 26.82
N ASN A 11 -29.94 15.61 27.35
CA ASN A 11 -28.71 16.10 26.77
C ASN A 11 -27.88 14.86 26.41
N THR A 12 -28.34 14.21 25.33
CA THR A 12 -27.46 13.52 24.41
C THR A 12 -26.44 14.55 23.94
N GLY A 13 -25.35 14.69 24.70
CA GLY A 13 -24.13 15.32 24.25
C GLY A 13 -23.55 14.43 23.17
N SER A 14 -24.13 14.53 21.98
CA SER A 14 -23.50 14.12 20.74
C SER A 14 -22.10 14.72 20.74
N LEU A 15 -21.09 13.86 20.64
CA LEU A 15 -19.89 14.26 19.94
C LEU A 15 -20.19 14.02 18.46
N PRO A 16 -20.62 15.02 17.66
CA PRO A 16 -20.31 14.97 16.26
C PRO A 16 -18.86 15.43 16.13
N LEU A 17 -17.93 14.64 16.69
CA LEU A 17 -16.59 14.67 16.13
C LEU A 17 -16.79 14.07 14.75
N PHE A 18 -16.79 14.92 13.73
CA PHE A 18 -16.48 14.50 12.38
C PHE A 18 -15.17 13.75 12.49
N MET A 19 -15.26 12.44 12.72
CA MET A 19 -14.13 11.56 12.81
C MET A 19 -13.60 11.56 11.40
N ASN A 20 -12.56 12.37 11.15
CA ASN A 20 -11.97 12.54 9.83
C ASN A 20 -11.33 11.21 9.44
N ILE A 21 -12.12 10.28 8.92
CA ILE A 21 -11.61 9.01 8.40
C ILE A 21 -10.72 9.35 7.22
N ILE A 22 -9.44 9.00 7.32
CA ILE A 22 -8.51 9.19 6.21
C ILE A 22 -8.72 8.03 5.26
N LYS A 23 -9.22 8.34 4.08
CA LYS A 23 -9.20 7.41 2.95
C LYS A 23 -7.86 7.54 2.24
N PHE A 24 -7.25 6.43 1.87
CA PHE A 24 -6.14 6.46 0.94
C PHE A 24 -6.27 5.39 -0.13
N ASN A 25 -5.64 5.66 -1.28
CA ASN A 25 -5.52 4.72 -2.38
C ASN A 25 -4.08 4.69 -2.90
N ILE A 26 -3.57 3.50 -3.24
CA ILE A 26 -2.31 3.33 -3.94
C ILE A 26 -2.62 3.42 -5.43
N SER A 27 -1.98 4.34 -6.15
CA SER A 27 -2.25 4.57 -7.58
C SER A 27 -1.22 3.90 -8.49
N LYS A 28 0.02 3.74 -8.01
CA LYS A 28 1.10 3.18 -8.82
C LYS A 28 2.21 2.59 -7.97
N ILE A 29 2.75 1.45 -8.41
CA ILE A 29 4.00 0.87 -7.91
C ILE A 29 4.94 0.72 -9.10
N LYS A 30 6.15 1.28 -9.00
CA LYS A 30 7.17 1.23 -10.04
C LYS A 30 8.41 0.54 -9.50
N ILE A 31 9.07 -0.26 -10.33
CA ILE A 31 10.42 -0.77 -10.06
C ILE A 31 11.41 0.24 -10.63
N ASP A 32 12.24 0.82 -9.76
CA ASP A 32 13.32 1.72 -10.18
C ASP A 32 14.62 0.95 -10.41
N ASN A 33 14.87 -0.04 -9.57
CA ASN A 33 16.04 -0.90 -9.68
C ASN A 33 15.76 -2.27 -9.03
N PHE A 34 16.62 -3.26 -9.30
CA PHE A 34 16.53 -4.56 -8.65
C PHE A 34 17.88 -5.29 -8.61
N SER A 35 18.05 -6.15 -7.60
CA SER A 35 19.15 -7.11 -7.51
C SER A 35 18.61 -8.51 -7.78
N PRO A 36 18.94 -9.12 -8.93
CA PRO A 36 18.58 -10.52 -9.17
C PRO A 36 19.14 -11.41 -8.08
N LYS A 37 20.41 -11.21 -7.70
CA LYS A 37 21.12 -12.04 -6.71
C LYS A 37 20.35 -12.10 -5.40
N ASP A 38 19.99 -10.94 -4.87
CA ASP A 38 19.41 -10.78 -3.53
C ASP A 38 17.87 -10.82 -3.55
N LYS A 39 17.24 -10.98 -4.72
CA LYS A 39 15.78 -10.84 -4.90
C LYS A 39 15.21 -9.54 -4.32
N ALA A 40 16.03 -8.48 -4.34
CA ALA A 40 15.68 -7.17 -3.81
C ALA A 40 15.16 -6.25 -4.93
N LEU A 41 14.16 -5.42 -4.61
CA LEU A 41 13.61 -4.37 -5.46
C LEU A 41 13.79 -3.02 -4.79
N ASP A 42 14.16 -2.02 -5.58
CA ASP A 42 13.97 -0.61 -5.26
C ASP A 42 12.68 -0.15 -5.92
N LEU A 43 11.75 0.33 -5.10
CA LEU A 43 10.38 0.66 -5.51
C LEU A 43 10.08 2.12 -5.27
N THR A 44 9.36 2.73 -6.21
CA THR A 44 8.62 3.97 -5.99
C THR A 44 7.13 3.66 -5.93
N ILE A 45 6.49 4.04 -4.82
CA ILE A 45 5.07 3.81 -4.57
C ILE A 45 4.36 5.16 -4.49
N HIS A 46 3.40 5.37 -5.38
CA HIS A 46 2.54 6.55 -5.38
C HIS A 46 1.20 6.22 -4.72
N PHE A 47 0.75 7.09 -3.83
CA PHE A 47 -0.52 6.96 -3.15
C PHE A 47 -1.16 8.33 -2.93
N ASN A 48 -2.46 8.34 -2.68
CA ASN A 48 -3.22 9.55 -2.40
C ASN A 48 -4.00 9.37 -1.11
N ASP A 49 -3.78 10.24 -0.13
CA ASP A 49 -4.52 10.28 1.14
C ASP A 49 -5.30 11.60 1.31
N GLY A 50 -5.71 12.21 0.20
CA GLY A 50 -6.19 13.60 0.10
C GLY A 50 -5.16 14.53 -0.57
N ALA A 51 -3.90 14.10 -0.69
CA ALA A 51 -2.86 14.71 -1.50
C ALA A 51 -2.04 13.62 -2.20
N ASN A 52 -1.52 13.90 -3.39
CA ASN A 52 -0.62 12.97 -4.09
C ASN A 52 0.71 12.90 -3.35
N LYS A 53 1.14 11.68 -3.04
CA LYS A 53 2.35 11.37 -2.29
C LYS A 53 3.13 10.25 -2.97
N GLU A 54 4.40 10.20 -2.63
CA GLU A 54 5.37 9.24 -3.16
C GLU A 54 6.29 8.80 -2.03
N ILE A 55 6.62 7.51 -2.00
CA ILE A 55 7.66 6.94 -1.15
C ILE A 55 8.57 6.04 -1.98
N SER A 56 9.85 6.04 -1.65
CA SER A 56 10.82 5.08 -2.17
C SER A 56 11.12 4.03 -1.11
N LYS A 57 11.20 2.76 -1.49
CA LYS A 57 11.40 1.65 -0.56
C LYS A 57 12.16 0.49 -1.20
N ILE A 58 13.12 -0.03 -0.46
CA ILE A 58 13.81 -1.27 -0.80
C ILE A 58 13.11 -2.45 -0.11
N VAL A 59 12.78 -3.50 -0.86
CA VAL A 59 12.09 -4.70 -0.36
C VAL A 59 12.68 -5.97 -0.96
N GLU A 60 12.52 -7.10 -0.27
CA GLU A 60 12.84 -8.43 -0.81
C GLU A 60 11.57 -9.16 -1.25
N ILE A 61 11.60 -9.84 -2.39
CA ILE A 61 10.47 -10.64 -2.89
C ILE A 61 10.59 -12.10 -2.44
N ASN A 62 10.46 -12.31 -1.14
CA ASN A 62 10.44 -13.66 -0.57
C ASN A 62 9.03 -14.28 -0.63
N ASP A 63 8.03 -13.51 -0.21
CA ASP A 63 6.61 -13.86 -0.31
C ASP A 63 5.83 -12.66 -0.91
N PRO A 64 5.31 -12.78 -2.14
CA PRO A 64 4.58 -11.70 -2.79
C PRO A 64 3.35 -11.21 -2.03
N TYR A 65 2.61 -12.09 -1.35
CA TYR A 65 1.39 -11.73 -0.64
C TYR A 65 1.71 -10.97 0.65
N THR A 66 2.60 -11.53 1.48
CA THR A 66 3.08 -10.87 2.70
C THR A 66 3.74 -9.53 2.39
N LEU A 67 4.51 -9.43 1.30
CA LEU A 67 5.07 -8.15 0.85
C LEU A 67 3.98 -7.12 0.53
N SER A 68 2.89 -7.56 -0.07
CA SER A 68 1.75 -6.69 -0.44
C SER A 68 1.04 -6.16 0.80
N GLU A 69 0.77 -7.03 1.78
CA GLU A 69 0.24 -6.64 3.08
C GLU A 69 1.16 -5.65 3.80
N PHE A 70 2.47 -5.93 3.78
CA PHE A 70 3.47 -5.08 4.41
C PHE A 70 3.50 -3.68 3.79
N ILE A 71 3.46 -3.57 2.45
CA ILE A 71 3.40 -2.27 1.76
C ILE A 71 2.16 -1.48 2.16
N VAL A 72 0.99 -2.12 2.20
CA VAL A 72 -0.26 -1.47 2.61
C VAL A 72 -0.19 -1.02 4.06
N SER A 73 0.35 -1.86 4.94
CA SER A 73 0.54 -1.55 6.37
C SER A 73 1.51 -0.40 6.58
N ASP A 74 2.61 -0.36 5.83
CA ASP A 74 3.62 0.70 5.92
C ASP A 74 3.05 2.06 5.50
N ILE A 75 2.33 2.12 4.38
CA ILE A 75 1.67 3.35 3.92
C ILE A 75 0.65 3.81 4.97
N ARG A 76 -0.13 2.88 5.52
CA ARG A 76 -1.03 3.18 6.64
C ARG A 76 -0.26 3.75 7.84
N GLY A 77 0.88 3.17 8.19
CA GLY A 77 1.76 3.66 9.27
C GLY A 77 2.26 5.08 9.02
N ILE A 78 2.72 5.38 7.80
CA ILE A 78 3.18 6.72 7.38
C ILE A 78 2.04 7.73 7.51
N ILE A 79 0.84 7.38 7.07
CA ILE A 79 -0.34 8.25 7.18
C ILE A 79 -0.69 8.50 8.66
N LYS A 80 -0.67 7.48 9.51
CA LYS A 80 -0.91 7.63 10.96
C LYS A 80 0.10 8.58 11.60
N GLN A 81 1.38 8.45 11.27
CA GLN A 81 2.42 9.32 11.81
C GLN A 81 2.22 10.77 11.35
N ALA A 82 1.83 11.00 10.09
CA ALA A 82 1.64 12.34 9.54
C ALA A 82 0.35 13.04 10.05
N LYS A 83 -0.72 12.29 10.33
CA LYS A 83 -2.05 12.85 10.64
C LYS A 83 -2.52 12.59 12.08
N GLY A 84 -1.75 11.83 12.86
CA GLY A 84 -2.03 11.49 14.26
C GLY A 84 -2.53 10.04 14.42
N ASN A 85 -1.99 9.35 15.44
CA ASN A 85 -2.23 7.92 15.70
C ASN A 85 -3.70 7.55 16.03
N VAL A 86 -4.53 8.54 16.37
CA VAL A 86 -5.94 8.34 16.77
C VAL A 86 -6.88 8.42 15.57
N VAL A 87 -6.38 8.80 14.39
CA VAL A 87 -7.23 8.96 13.20
C VAL A 87 -7.46 7.61 12.52
N PRO A 88 -8.71 7.16 12.34
CA PRO A 88 -9.01 5.94 11.61
C PRO A 88 -8.60 6.08 10.14
N ILE A 89 -8.01 5.02 9.60
CA ILE A 89 -7.61 4.93 8.20
C ILE A 89 -8.39 3.79 7.54
N THR A 90 -9.00 4.07 6.39
CA THR A 90 -9.76 3.08 5.63
C THR A 90 -9.28 3.03 4.19
N ILE A 91 -9.20 1.82 3.65
CA ILE A 91 -8.93 1.53 2.25
C ILE A 91 -10.17 0.86 1.69
N THR A 92 -10.63 1.31 0.52
CA THR A 92 -11.71 0.64 -0.19
C THR A 92 -11.15 -0.61 -0.86
N ASP A 93 -11.82 -1.75 -0.67
CA ASP A 93 -11.45 -3.05 -1.27
C ASP A 93 -9.99 -3.46 -1.01
N GLU A 94 -9.57 -3.35 0.25
CA GLU A 94 -8.19 -3.62 0.69
C GLU A 94 -7.69 -5.02 0.27
N GLU A 95 -8.54 -6.04 0.37
CA GLU A 95 -8.18 -7.41 -0.02
C GLU A 95 -7.92 -7.52 -1.54
N GLU A 96 -8.73 -6.85 -2.36
CA GLU A 96 -8.52 -6.79 -3.81
C GLU A 96 -7.24 -6.02 -4.14
N LEU A 97 -6.97 -4.93 -3.43
CA LEU A 97 -5.73 -4.16 -3.56
C LEU A 97 -4.50 -5.04 -3.24
N ILE A 98 -4.50 -5.74 -2.10
CA ILE A 98 -3.44 -6.66 -1.70
C ILE A 98 -3.25 -7.74 -2.76
N HIS A 99 -4.34 -8.31 -3.28
CA HIS A 99 -4.29 -9.33 -4.31
C HIS A 99 -3.69 -8.83 -5.64
N LYS A 100 -4.04 -7.63 -6.09
CA LYS A 100 -3.47 -7.02 -7.31
C LYS A 100 -1.97 -6.77 -7.15
N ILE A 101 -1.56 -6.27 -5.99
CA ILE A 101 -0.15 -6.03 -5.67
C ILE A 101 0.60 -7.37 -5.59
N SER A 102 0.01 -8.42 -5.02
CA SER A 102 0.66 -9.72 -4.90
C SER A 102 0.87 -10.37 -6.27
N ILE A 103 -0.12 -10.30 -7.16
CA ILE A 103 0.01 -10.76 -8.56
C ILE A 103 1.15 -10.03 -9.27
N PHE A 104 1.27 -8.72 -9.05
CA PHE A 104 2.36 -7.94 -9.61
C PHE A 104 3.73 -8.46 -9.13
N PHE A 105 3.92 -8.61 -7.81
CA PHE A 105 5.19 -9.10 -7.28
C PHE A 105 5.50 -10.55 -7.65
N SER A 106 4.49 -11.43 -7.79
CA SER A 106 4.70 -12.79 -8.31
C SER A 106 5.27 -12.76 -9.74
N LYS A 107 4.73 -11.91 -10.63
CA LYS A 107 5.24 -11.76 -11.99
C LYS A 107 6.67 -11.23 -12.02
N VAL A 108 7.00 -10.32 -11.10
CA VAL A 108 8.37 -9.79 -10.97
C VAL A 108 9.32 -10.88 -10.49
N ALA A 109 8.93 -11.65 -9.47
CA ALA A 109 9.71 -12.78 -8.96
C ALA A 109 10.00 -13.81 -10.05
N ASP A 110 8.99 -14.17 -10.85
CA ASP A 110 9.14 -15.10 -11.97
C ASP A 110 10.16 -14.60 -12.99
N LYS A 111 10.14 -13.30 -13.34
CA LYS A 111 11.12 -12.72 -14.25
C LYS A 111 12.52 -12.69 -13.65
N ILE A 112 12.67 -12.37 -12.37
CA ILE A 112 13.97 -12.41 -11.67
C ILE A 112 14.53 -13.84 -11.66
N ASP A 113 13.69 -14.84 -11.41
CA ASP A 113 14.13 -16.24 -11.42
C ASP A 113 14.50 -16.71 -12.84
N ASN A 114 13.84 -16.20 -13.89
CA ASN A 114 14.26 -16.42 -15.27
C ASN A 114 15.60 -15.77 -15.61
N ILE A 115 15.89 -14.58 -15.08
CA ILE A 115 17.18 -13.91 -15.23
C ILE A 115 18.30 -14.78 -14.63
N LYS A 116 18.08 -15.37 -13.46
CA LYS A 116 19.05 -16.28 -12.80
C LYS A 116 19.36 -17.54 -13.62
N ARG A 117 18.40 -18.02 -14.40
CA ARG A 117 18.51 -19.27 -15.19
C ARG A 117 19.06 -19.04 -16.59
N THR A 118 18.94 -17.83 -17.12
CA THR A 118 19.35 -17.50 -18.48
C THR A 118 20.87 -17.51 -18.63
N LYS A 119 21.38 -18.32 -19.57
CA LYS A 119 22.81 -18.46 -19.87
C LYS A 119 23.29 -17.67 -21.09
N VAL A 120 22.37 -17.05 -21.83
CA VAL A 120 22.64 -16.29 -23.06
C VAL A 120 22.59 -14.79 -22.76
N ALA A 121 23.62 -14.06 -23.15
CA ALA A 121 23.77 -12.63 -22.84
C ALA A 121 22.62 -11.75 -23.39
N GLU A 122 22.17 -11.99 -24.62
CA GLU A 122 21.08 -11.22 -25.24
C GLU A 122 19.74 -11.44 -24.52
N GLY A 123 19.39 -12.71 -24.24
CA GLY A 123 18.20 -13.06 -23.47
C GLY A 123 18.24 -12.49 -22.05
N TYR A 124 19.43 -12.44 -21.44
CA TYR A 124 19.62 -11.82 -20.13
C TYR A 124 19.30 -10.32 -20.17
N LEU A 125 19.88 -9.56 -21.11
CA LEU A 125 19.65 -8.11 -21.23
C LEU A 125 18.19 -7.78 -21.52
N GLN A 126 17.51 -8.60 -22.34
CA GLN A 126 16.09 -8.43 -22.60
C GLN A 126 15.28 -8.56 -21.30
N LEU A 127 15.51 -9.61 -20.52
CA LEU A 127 14.80 -9.82 -19.26
C LEU A 127 15.05 -8.70 -18.25
N ILE A 128 16.28 -8.18 -18.16
CA ILE A 128 16.60 -7.01 -17.32
C ILE A 128 15.76 -5.80 -17.73
N ARG A 129 15.69 -5.51 -19.04
CA ARG A 129 14.88 -4.41 -19.57
C ARG A 129 13.40 -4.60 -19.29
N GLU A 130 12.90 -5.83 -19.39
CA GLU A 130 11.50 -6.13 -19.08
C GLU A 130 11.17 -5.82 -17.62
N VAL A 131 12.00 -6.26 -16.67
CA VAL A 131 11.80 -5.97 -15.23
C VAL A 131 11.85 -4.48 -14.93
N ASN A 132 12.84 -3.75 -15.48
CA ASN A 132 12.95 -2.29 -15.28
C ASN A 132 11.76 -1.50 -15.82
N ASN A 133 11.02 -2.06 -16.78
CA ASN A 133 9.82 -1.43 -17.33
C ASN A 133 8.53 -1.87 -16.62
N MET A 134 8.61 -2.79 -15.64
CA MET A 134 7.43 -3.22 -14.90
C MET A 134 6.95 -2.13 -13.94
N GLN A 135 5.65 -1.87 -14.03
CA GLN A 135 4.92 -1.02 -13.12
C GLN A 135 3.50 -1.54 -12.99
N LEU A 136 2.92 -1.37 -11.81
CA LEU A 136 1.51 -1.58 -11.55
C LEU A 136 0.81 -0.23 -11.51
N LYS A 137 -0.29 -0.08 -12.25
CA LYS A 137 -1.22 1.05 -12.14
C LYS A 137 -2.54 0.53 -11.58
N LEU A 138 -3.11 1.26 -10.62
CA LEU A 138 -4.27 0.89 -9.82
C LEU A 138 -5.35 1.96 -9.87
#